data_AF-A0A1U7UW26-F1
#
_entry.id   AF-A0A1U7UW26-F1
#
_cell.length_a   1.000
_cell.length_b   1.000
_cell.length_c   1.000
_cell.angle_alpha   90.00
_cell.angle_beta   90.00
_cell.angle_gamma   90.00
#
_symmetry.space_group_name_H-M   'P 1'
#
loop_
_entity.id
_entity.type
_entity.pdbx_description
1 polymer ?
#
loop_
_entity_poly.entity_id
_entity_poly.type
_entity_poly.pdbx_seq_one_letter_code
_entity_poly.pdbx_strand_id
1 'polypeptide(L)'
;MHDFIVAKDSELWDIICDNPYIPTKALAELPFSMPKIKKEYTDADRKVVEKDFCAKKILVCGIGSNEYSRISSCEIAKEIWEALQTTHERTTQVKQSKIDMLTTEYEIFRMKDDESTHDMHT
;
A
#
# COMPACT_ATOMS: atom_id res chain seq x y z
N MET A 1 2.10 13.54 -2.61
CA MET A 1 1.59 12.61 -3.65
C MET A 1 0.07 12.58 -3.63
N HIS A 2 -0.57 12.29 -2.49
CA HIS A 2 -2.02 12.39 -2.27
C HIS A 2 -2.64 13.67 -2.88
N ASP A 3 -2.20 14.85 -2.44
CA ASP A 3 -2.81 16.13 -2.86
C ASP A 3 -2.70 16.38 -4.37
N PHE A 4 -1.63 15.87 -5.00
CA PHE A 4 -1.43 15.97 -6.45
C PHE A 4 -2.41 15.06 -7.22
N ILE A 5 -2.65 13.85 -6.71
CA ILE A 5 -3.59 12.89 -7.32
C ILE A 5 -5.02 13.43 -7.18
N VAL A 6 -5.41 13.86 -5.99
CA VAL A 6 -6.74 14.41 -5.71
C VAL A 6 -7.00 15.69 -6.51
N ALA A 7 -6.00 16.55 -6.68
CA ALA A 7 -6.12 17.75 -7.52
C ALA A 7 -6.31 17.43 -9.02
N LYS A 8 -5.90 16.24 -9.48
CA LYS A 8 -6.09 15.80 -10.87
C LYS A 8 -7.47 15.20 -11.10
N ASP A 9 -7.90 14.30 -10.22
CA ASP A 9 -9.24 13.72 -10.15
C ASP A 9 -9.37 13.08 -8.77
N SER A 10 -10.35 13.52 -7.98
CA SER A 10 -10.55 13.07 -6.61
C SER A 10 -10.81 11.57 -6.52
N GLU A 11 -11.45 10.98 -7.53
CA GLU A 11 -11.78 9.55 -7.55
C GLU A 11 -10.56 8.66 -7.80
N LEU A 12 -9.43 9.23 -8.28
CA LEU A 12 -8.21 8.44 -8.50
C LEU A 12 -7.60 7.94 -7.20
N TRP A 13 -7.73 8.70 -6.11
CA TRP A 13 -7.22 8.27 -4.81
C TRP A 13 -8.02 7.07 -4.28
N ASP A 14 -9.34 7.13 -4.38
CA ASP A 14 -10.22 6.03 -3.97
C ASP A 14 -9.93 4.75 -4.78
N ILE A 15 -9.61 4.89 -6.08
CA ILE A 15 -9.22 3.76 -6.93
C ILE A 15 -7.89 3.14 -6.49
N ILE A 16 -6.92 3.97 -6.08
CA ILE A 16 -5.62 3.50 -5.61
C ILE A 16 -5.75 2.73 -4.29
N CYS A 17 -6.61 3.16 -3.37
CA CYS A 17 -6.76 2.55 -2.06
C CYS A 17 -7.71 1.34 -2.05
N ASP A 18 -8.90 1.49 -2.62
CA ASP A 18 -10.03 0.62 -2.29
C ASP A 18 -10.43 -0.32 -3.42
N ASN A 19 -10.22 0.07 -4.68
CA ASN A 19 -10.93 -0.57 -5.78
C ASN A 19 -10.10 -1.71 -6.45
N PRO A 20 -10.52 -2.98 -6.37
CA PRO A 20 -9.97 -4.00 -7.25
C PRO A 20 -10.45 -3.71 -8.67
N TYR A 21 -9.55 -3.20 -9.50
CA TYR A 21 -9.74 -2.86 -10.91
C TYR A 21 -10.40 -3.98 -11.73
N ILE A 22 -10.20 -5.24 -11.35
CA ILE A 22 -10.69 -6.40 -12.09
C ILE A 22 -12.21 -6.43 -11.97
N PRO A 23 -12.98 -6.08 -13.01
CA PRO A 23 -14.42 -6.13 -12.93
C PRO A 23 -14.81 -7.57 -12.69
N THR A 24 -15.53 -7.87 -11.61
CA THR A 24 -15.92 -9.24 -11.29
C THR A 24 -17.40 -9.47 -11.55
N LYS A 25 -17.76 -10.72 -11.87
CA LYS A 25 -19.14 -11.18 -11.87
C LYS A 25 -19.40 -12.02 -10.62
N ALA A 26 -20.49 -11.70 -9.93
CA ALA A 26 -21.00 -12.53 -8.86
C ALA A 26 -21.62 -13.80 -9.47
N LEU A 27 -21.13 -14.97 -9.09
CA LEU A 27 -21.86 -16.20 -9.36
C LEU A 27 -23.00 -16.26 -8.35
N ALA A 28 -24.24 -16.35 -8.82
CA ALA A 28 -25.45 -16.26 -8.01
C ALA A 28 -25.56 -17.31 -6.87
N GLU A 29 -24.64 -18.27 -6.79
CA GLU A 29 -24.71 -19.40 -5.85
C GLU A 29 -23.48 -19.59 -4.94
N LEU A 30 -22.42 -18.77 -5.03
CA LEU A 30 -21.27 -18.88 -4.10
C LEU A 30 -20.60 -17.52 -3.82
N PRO A 31 -19.87 -17.36 -2.69
CA PRO A 31 -19.09 -16.16 -2.36
C PRO A 31 -17.85 -15.96 -3.25
N PHE A 32 -17.77 -16.65 -4.40
CA PHE A 32 -16.64 -16.54 -5.33
C PHE A 32 -17.01 -15.60 -6.47
N SER A 33 -16.26 -14.50 -6.57
CA SER A 33 -16.33 -13.55 -7.68
C SER A 33 -15.30 -13.91 -8.74
N MET A 34 -15.73 -14.06 -9.99
CA MET A 34 -14.82 -14.35 -11.11
C MET A 34 -14.48 -13.09 -11.89
N PRO A 35 -13.21 -12.87 -12.31
CA PRO A 35 -12.86 -11.82 -13.26
C PRO A 35 -13.72 -11.90 -14.52
N LYS A 36 -14.36 -10.79 -14.89
CA LYS A 36 -14.99 -10.62 -16.20
C LYS A 36 -13.90 -10.63 -17.27
N ILE A 37 -14.15 -11.29 -18.38
CA ILE A 37 -13.33 -11.13 -19.59
C ILE A 37 -13.63 -9.77 -20.22
N LYS A 38 -12.66 -9.15 -20.91
CA LYS A 38 -12.80 -7.81 -21.53
C LYS A 38 -14.04 -7.64 -22.41
N LYS A 39 -14.54 -8.72 -23.03
CA LYS A 39 -15.75 -8.73 -23.87
C LYS A 39 -17.05 -8.55 -23.06
N GLU A 40 -17.03 -8.87 -21.77
CA GLU A 40 -18.16 -8.74 -20.84
C GLU A 40 -18.17 -7.36 -20.14
N TYR A 41 -17.23 -6.48 -20.46
CA TYR A 41 -17.14 -5.17 -19.82
C TYR A 41 -18.30 -4.28 -20.23
N THR A 42 -19.00 -3.76 -19.23
CA THR A 42 -19.94 -2.65 -19.36
C THR A 42 -19.19 -1.34 -19.57
N ASP A 43 -19.90 -0.27 -19.93
CA ASP A 43 -19.29 1.07 -20.00
C ASP A 43 -18.77 1.54 -18.63
N ALA A 44 -19.43 1.14 -17.54
CA ALA A 44 -18.95 1.42 -16.19
C ALA A 44 -17.62 0.70 -15.91
N ASP A 45 -17.53 -0.59 -16.27
CA ASP A 45 -16.30 -1.38 -16.11
C ASP A 45 -15.14 -0.75 -16.90
N ARG A 46 -15.39 -0.29 -18.13
CA ARG A 46 -14.38 0.41 -18.96
C ARG A 46 -13.90 1.71 -18.32
N LYS A 47 -14.79 2.51 -17.74
CA LYS A 47 -14.42 3.78 -17.08
C LYS A 47 -13.54 3.55 -15.85
N VAL A 48 -13.86 2.55 -15.03
CA VAL A 48 -13.01 2.16 -13.90
C VAL A 48 -11.63 1.72 -14.40
N VAL A 49 -11.61 0.98 -15.51
CA VAL A 49 -10.36 0.51 -16.12
C VAL A 49 -9.47 1.66 -16.60
N GLU A 50 -10.06 2.65 -17.26
CA GLU A 50 -9.35 3.84 -17.73
C GLU A 50 -8.77 4.66 -16.57
N LYS A 51 -9.52 4.77 -15.47
CA LYS A 51 -9.07 5.49 -14.29
C LYS A 51 -7.92 4.79 -13.56
N ASP A 52 -7.94 3.47 -13.42
CA ASP A 52 -6.78 2.72 -12.88
C ASP A 52 -5.53 2.91 -13.74
N PHE A 53 -5.68 2.86 -15.08
CA PHE A 53 -4.56 3.13 -15.98
C PHE A 53 -4.00 4.55 -15.79
N CYS A 54 -4.88 5.53 -15.59
CA CYS A 54 -4.49 6.92 -15.28
C CYS A 54 -3.74 7.00 -13.94
N ALA A 55 -4.28 6.39 -12.89
CA ALA A 55 -3.66 6.33 -11.57
C ALA A 55 -2.28 5.66 -11.61
N LYS A 56 -2.17 4.50 -12.28
CA LYS A 56 -0.92 3.78 -12.51
C LYS A 56 0.11 4.66 -13.21
N LYS A 57 -0.29 5.38 -14.26
CA LYS A 57 0.61 6.29 -14.97
C LYS A 57 1.13 7.39 -14.05
N ILE A 58 0.27 7.99 -13.22
CA ILE A 58 0.67 9.03 -12.26
C ILE A 58 1.68 8.47 -11.25
N LEU A 59 1.42 7.28 -10.70
CA LEU A 59 2.32 6.61 -9.76
C LEU A 59 3.68 6.31 -10.41
N VAL A 60 3.68 5.72 -11.62
CA VAL A 60 4.91 5.39 -12.35
C VAL A 60 5.71 6.64 -12.71
N CYS A 61 5.06 7.74 -13.08
CA CYS A 61 5.75 9.01 -13.35
C CYS A 61 6.36 9.65 -12.09
N GLY A 62 5.84 9.33 -10.91
CA GLY A 62 6.30 9.87 -9.63
C GLY A 62 7.48 9.12 -9.00
N ILE A 63 7.84 7.94 -9.53
CA ILE A 63 8.87 7.07 -8.94
C ILE A 63 10.22 7.18 -9.66
N GLY A 64 11.30 6.97 -8.91
CA GLY A 64 12.65 6.90 -9.47
C GLY A 64 12.96 5.54 -10.12
N SER A 65 13.98 5.50 -10.98
CA SER A 65 14.40 4.30 -11.72
C SER A 65 14.70 3.08 -10.84
N ASN A 66 15.20 3.32 -9.62
CA ASN A 66 15.51 2.27 -8.65
C ASN A 66 14.27 1.54 -8.11
N GLU A 67 13.13 2.23 -8.08
CA GLU A 67 11.87 1.68 -7.55
C GLU A 67 11.02 1.04 -8.63
N TYR A 68 11.23 1.44 -9.87
CA TYR A 68 10.52 0.90 -11.02
C TYR A 68 10.70 -0.62 -11.16
N SER A 69 11.90 -1.14 -10.93
CA SER A 69 12.21 -2.57 -11.01
C SER A 69 11.40 -3.43 -10.02
N ARG A 70 10.93 -2.83 -8.92
CA ARG A 70 10.16 -3.52 -7.89
C ARG A 70 8.67 -3.51 -8.18
N ILE A 71 8.19 -2.50 -8.90
CA ILE A 71 6.77 -2.36 -9.24
C ILE A 71 6.48 -2.77 -10.70
N SER A 72 7.48 -3.19 -11.46
CA SER A 72 7.33 -3.49 -12.89
C SER A 72 6.41 -4.68 -13.18
N SER A 73 6.23 -5.59 -12.21
CA SER A 73 5.29 -6.70 -12.28
C SER A 73 3.88 -6.36 -11.80
N CYS A 74 3.68 -5.18 -11.19
CA CYS A 74 2.36 -4.78 -10.69
C CYS A 74 1.43 -4.46 -11.87
N GLU A 75 0.25 -5.07 -11.87
CA GLU A 75 -0.73 -4.91 -12.94
C GLU A 75 -1.60 -3.69 -12.70
N ILE A 76 -1.97 -3.42 -11.43
CA ILE A 76 -2.94 -2.38 -11.05
C ILE A 76 -2.32 -1.29 -10.17
N ALA A 77 -2.95 -0.11 -10.12
CA ALA A 77 -2.43 1.04 -9.36
C ALA A 77 -2.30 0.74 -7.86
N LYS A 78 -3.23 -0.05 -7.31
CA LYS A 78 -3.22 -0.49 -5.91
C LYS A 78 -1.98 -1.30 -5.53
N GLU A 79 -1.60 -2.28 -6.35
CA GLU A 79 -0.40 -3.10 -6.11
C GLU A 79 0.87 -2.24 -6.10
N ILE A 80 0.95 -1.26 -7.01
CA ILE A 80 2.05 -0.30 -7.05
C ILE A 80 2.08 0.49 -5.74
N TRP A 81 0.93 1.01 -5.31
CA TRP A 81 0.81 1.77 -4.08
C TRP A 81 1.19 0.96 -2.84
N GLU A 82 0.69 -0.27 -2.70
CA GLU A 82 1.05 -1.19 -1.61
C GLU A 82 2.54 -1.54 -1.60
N ALA A 83 3.15 -1.74 -2.77
CA ALA A 83 4.59 -1.98 -2.90
C ALA A 83 5.42 -0.75 -2.48
N LEU A 84 4.96 0.46 -2.84
CA LEU A 84 5.59 1.72 -2.42
C LEU A 84 5.46 1.93 -0.91
N GLN A 85 4.28 1.69 -0.33
CA GLN A 85 4.08 1.76 1.12
C GLN A 85 4.99 0.77 1.85
N THR A 86 5.03 -0.48 1.40
CA THR A 86 5.89 -1.54 1.96
C THR A 86 7.36 -1.14 1.94
N THR A 87 7.79 -0.50 0.86
CA THR A 87 9.18 -0.07 0.67
C THR A 87 9.57 1.07 1.59
N HIS A 88 8.74 2.12 1.68
CA HIS A 88 9.12 3.36 2.34
C HIS A 88 8.73 3.38 3.81
N GLU A 89 7.60 2.78 4.16
CA GLU A 89 7.11 2.77 5.53
C GLU A 89 7.66 1.59 6.34
N ARG A 90 8.32 0.62 5.67
CA ARG A 90 8.58 -0.75 6.17
C ARG A 90 7.26 -1.50 6.43
N THR A 91 7.26 -2.81 6.22
CA THR A 91 6.07 -3.65 6.46
C THR A 91 5.54 -3.49 7.88
N THR A 92 4.23 -3.64 8.07
CA THR A 92 3.61 -3.68 9.42
C THR A 92 4.32 -4.68 10.33
N GLN A 93 4.81 -5.78 9.77
CA GLN A 93 5.61 -6.78 10.48
C GLN A 93 6.97 -6.24 10.96
N VAL A 94 7.69 -5.47 10.14
CA VAL A 94 8.97 -4.86 10.57
C VAL A 94 8.73 -3.75 11.58
N LYS A 95 7.64 -2.97 11.43
CA LYS A 95 7.22 -1.99 12.46
C LYS A 95 6.92 -2.71 13.79
N GLN A 96 6.15 -3.79 13.75
CA GLN A 96 5.81 -4.59 14.93
C GLN A 96 7.05 -5.23 15.56
N SER A 97 7.93 -5.84 14.75
CA SER A 97 9.17 -6.44 15.25
C SER A 97 10.08 -5.41 15.93
N LYS A 98 10.13 -4.16 15.43
CA LYS A 98 10.86 -3.08 16.10
C LYS A 98 10.20 -2.69 17.43
N ILE A 99 8.87 -2.65 17.49
CA ILE A 99 8.13 -2.42 18.74
C ILE A 99 8.42 -3.53 19.75
N ASP A 100 8.33 -4.79 19.33
CA ASP A 100 8.57 -5.94 20.19
C ASP A 100 10.02 -5.95 20.70
N MET A 101 10.99 -5.63 19.84
CA MET A 101 12.40 -5.50 20.21
C MET A 101 12.61 -4.39 21.26
N LEU A 102 12.06 -3.19 21.02
CA LEU A 102 12.17 -2.07 21.97
C LEU A 102 11.43 -2.35 23.28
N THR A 103 10.30 -3.04 23.22
CA THR A 103 9.55 -3.47 24.41
C THR A 103 10.37 -4.45 25.24
N THR A 104 10.98 -5.43 24.57
CA THR A 104 11.89 -6.39 25.22
C THR A 104 13.08 -5.68 25.87
N GLU A 105 13.73 -4.75 25.15
CA GLU A 105 14.84 -3.96 25.68
C GLU A 105 14.44 -3.14 26.90
N TYR A 106 13.24 -2.54 26.89
CA TYR A 106 12.70 -1.81 28.02
C TYR A 106 12.37 -2.70 29.22
N GLU A 107 11.80 -3.89 29.00
CA GLU A 107 11.47 -4.84 30.07
C GLU A 107 12.71 -5.38 30.78
N ILE A 108 13.81 -5.58 30.05
CA ILE A 108 15.09 -6.01 30.63
C ILE A 108 15.95 -4.84 31.11
N PHE A 109 15.56 -3.60 30.80
CA PHE A 109 16.28 -2.40 31.22
C PHE A 109 16.20 -2.26 32.74
N ARG A 110 17.37 -2.28 33.37
CA ARG A 110 17.52 -2.09 34.81
C ARG A 110 18.75 -1.25 35.09
N MET A 111 18.64 -0.43 36.11
CA MET A 111 19.74 0.33 36.68
C MET A 111 20.89 -0.61 37.07
N LYS A 112 22.13 -0.25 36.74
CA LYS A 112 23.31 -1.01 37.14
C LYS A 112 23.66 -0.74 38.60
N ASP A 113 24.42 -1.66 39.20
CA ASP A 113 24.79 -1.57 40.62
C ASP A 113 25.68 -0.35 40.94
N ASP A 114 26.39 0.17 39.94
CA ASP A 114 27.28 1.34 40.02
C ASP A 114 26.69 2.63 39.42
N GLU A 115 25.49 2.57 38.87
CA GLU A 115 24.80 3.70 38.26
C GLU A 115 24.07 4.51 39.34
N SER A 116 24.03 5.84 39.25
CA SER A 116 23.15 6.67 40.10
C SER A 116 21.79 6.87 39.43
N THR A 117 20.75 7.24 40.20
CA THR A 117 19.44 7.54 39.62
C THR A 117 19.51 8.72 38.64
N HIS A 118 20.45 9.64 38.81
CA HIS A 118 20.66 10.74 37.88
C HIS A 118 21.24 10.24 36.54
N ASP A 119 22.17 9.29 36.60
CA ASP A 119 22.80 8.69 35.41
C ASP A 119 21.80 7.87 34.61
N MET A 120 20.88 7.16 35.27
CA MET A 120 19.81 6.41 34.60
C MET A 120 18.82 7.30 33.81
N HIS A 121 18.65 8.56 34.23
CA HIS A 121 17.70 9.50 33.65
C HIS A 121 18.30 10.44 32.58
N THR A 122 19.62 10.38 32.36
CA THR A 122 20.36 11.28 31.46
C THR A 122 20.86 10.52 30.24
#